data_AF-H2LE67-F1
#
_entry.id   AF-H2LE67-F1
#
_cell.length_a   1.000
_cell.length_b   1.000
_cell.length_c   1.000
_cell.angle_alpha   90.00
_cell.angle_beta   90.00
_cell.angle_gamma   90.00
#
_symmetry.space_group_name_H-M   'P 1'
#
loop_
_entity.id
_entity.type
_entity.pdbx_description
1 polymer ?
#
loop_
_entity_poly.entity_id
_entity_poly.type
_entity_poly.pdbx_seq_one_letter_code
_entity_poly.pdbx_strand_id
1 'polypeptide(L)'
;CVSGFSPRGDRGGRGGGGWGGGRGGFSDRGGRGGFGDRGGRGGFRGGRGKNGAVVPFRRQPAEGSVTHKSLFLGGGFRSPDGGGFRGRGGGRGTPRGRGGRGGRGGFGGGKKVVIEPHRHEGVFICRGKEDALVTKNMVVGESVYGEKRMSVEEGDTKIEYRAWNPFRSKLAAAILGGVDQIHIKPGAKVMYLGAASGTTVSHVSDIVGPEGLVYAVEFSHRSGRDLLNVAKKRTNIIPIIEDARHPHKYRMLVGMVDVIFADVAQPDQTRIVALNAHNFLKNGGHFVISIKANCIDSTAAPEAVFASEVKKMSSENMKPQEQLTLEPYERDHAVVVGIYRPPPKQKK
;
A
#
# COMPACT_ATOMS: atom_id res chain seq x y z
N CYS A 1 -15.51 -69.10 4.24
CA CYS A 1 -15.52 -68.73 2.80
C CYS A 1 -14.98 -67.30 2.70
N VAL A 2 -13.67 -67.07 2.68
CA VAL A 2 -12.67 -67.40 1.62
C VAL A 2 -12.64 -66.32 0.52
N SER A 3 -11.59 -65.48 0.60
CA SER A 3 -10.86 -64.74 -0.46
C SER A 3 -11.63 -63.71 -1.33
N GLY A 4 -11.09 -62.55 -1.68
CA GLY A 4 -9.70 -62.05 -1.57
C GLY A 4 -8.90 -62.33 -2.84
N PHE A 5 -8.94 -61.43 -3.83
CA PHE A 5 -8.18 -61.55 -5.08
C PHE A 5 -7.72 -60.18 -5.63
N SER A 6 -6.46 -59.85 -5.35
CA SER A 6 -5.53 -59.36 -6.38
C SER A 6 -4.55 -60.52 -6.63
N PRO A 7 -4.03 -60.72 -7.86
CA PRO A 7 -2.60 -60.39 -8.03
C PRO A 7 -2.12 -60.10 -9.48
N ARG A 8 -0.89 -59.53 -9.56
CA ARG A 8 0.05 -59.52 -10.71
C ARG A 8 -0.38 -58.71 -11.96
N GLY A 9 0.52 -58.09 -12.74
CA GLY A 9 1.97 -57.90 -12.58
C GLY A 9 2.83 -58.59 -13.65
N ASP A 10 3.18 -57.84 -14.69
CA ASP A 10 4.28 -58.06 -15.65
C ASP A 10 4.88 -56.67 -15.94
N ARG A 11 6.17 -56.33 -15.87
CA ARG A 11 7.46 -56.95 -16.28
C ARG A 11 7.75 -56.99 -17.78
N GLY A 12 8.51 -55.97 -18.22
CA GLY A 12 9.46 -56.06 -19.35
C GLY A 12 8.86 -55.94 -20.77
N GLY A 13 9.56 -55.38 -21.75
CA GLY A 13 10.82 -54.62 -21.68
C GLY A 13 11.55 -54.50 -23.03
N ARG A 14 12.33 -53.41 -23.16
CA ARG A 14 13.44 -53.19 -24.12
C ARG A 14 13.14 -53.08 -25.64
N GLY A 15 13.95 -52.25 -26.29
CA GLY A 15 14.07 -52.10 -27.74
C GLY A 15 13.42 -50.80 -28.24
N GLY A 16 14.13 -49.80 -28.79
CA GLY A 16 15.53 -49.72 -29.20
C GLY A 16 15.60 -49.30 -30.68
N GLY A 17 16.05 -48.09 -30.97
CA GLY A 17 15.99 -47.55 -32.34
C GLY A 17 16.45 -46.10 -32.45
N GLY A 18 17.72 -45.84 -32.16
CA GLY A 18 18.34 -44.56 -32.51
C GLY A 18 18.76 -44.57 -33.98
N TRP A 19 18.46 -43.50 -34.71
CA TRP A 19 19.09 -43.17 -35.99
C TRP A 19 19.58 -41.73 -35.90
N GLY A 20 20.83 -41.49 -36.30
CA GLY A 20 21.43 -40.16 -36.30
C GLY A 20 22.24 -39.91 -37.57
N GLY A 21 22.70 -38.67 -37.72
CA GLY A 21 23.72 -38.31 -38.70
C GLY A 21 23.17 -37.82 -40.05
N GLY A 22 23.39 -36.54 -40.34
CA GLY A 22 23.09 -35.92 -41.64
C GLY A 22 23.69 -34.52 -41.71
N ARG A 23 25.00 -34.42 -42.00
CA ARG A 23 25.66 -33.12 -42.24
C ARG A 23 25.31 -32.62 -43.64
N GLY A 24 25.17 -31.30 -43.79
CA GLY A 24 25.07 -30.64 -45.09
C GLY A 24 25.15 -29.13 -44.93
N GLY A 25 26.35 -28.57 -45.09
CA GLY A 25 26.54 -27.12 -45.18
C GLY A 25 26.66 -26.68 -46.63
N PHE A 26 26.23 -25.45 -46.93
CA PHE A 26 26.65 -24.72 -48.13
C PHE A 26 26.75 -23.23 -47.81
N SER A 27 27.73 -22.57 -48.40
CA SER A 27 28.13 -21.19 -48.12
C SER A 27 27.81 -20.23 -49.27
N ASP A 28 28.10 -18.95 -49.04
CA ASP A 28 28.40 -17.89 -50.01
C ASP A 28 27.27 -17.19 -50.80
N ARG A 29 26.95 -15.98 -50.34
CA ARG A 29 27.17 -14.65 -51.00
C ARG A 29 26.63 -13.55 -50.05
N GLY A 30 27.20 -12.35 -49.91
CA GLY A 30 28.33 -11.70 -50.57
C GLY A 30 27.97 -10.25 -50.96
N GLY A 31 28.70 -9.23 -50.45
CA GLY A 31 28.45 -7.79 -50.70
C GLY A 31 27.89 -7.06 -49.46
N ARG A 32 28.56 -6.14 -48.73
CA ARG A 32 29.48 -4.99 -48.97
C ARG A 32 28.87 -3.74 -49.62
N GLY A 33 28.99 -2.61 -48.91
CA GLY A 33 28.76 -1.23 -49.37
C GLY A 33 27.34 -0.71 -49.12
N GLY A 34 27.09 0.54 -48.71
CA GLY A 34 28.01 1.62 -48.32
C GLY A 34 27.45 3.02 -48.65
N PHE A 35 27.55 3.96 -47.70
CA PHE A 35 27.36 5.42 -47.84
C PHE A 35 26.02 5.98 -48.40
N GLY A 36 25.55 7.08 -47.79
CA GLY A 36 24.31 7.74 -48.22
C GLY A 36 23.94 9.01 -47.42
N ASP A 37 24.93 9.82 -47.04
CA ASP A 37 24.69 11.12 -46.40
C ASP A 37 24.04 12.10 -47.39
N ARG A 38 23.02 12.85 -46.94
CA ARG A 38 22.37 13.94 -47.69
C ARG A 38 21.83 15.02 -46.74
N GLY A 39 22.70 15.92 -46.31
CA GLY A 39 22.28 17.30 -46.02
C GLY A 39 22.00 18.09 -47.31
N GLY A 40 21.17 19.13 -47.28
CA GLY A 40 21.01 19.97 -48.49
C GLY A 40 19.89 21.01 -48.60
N ARG A 41 19.93 22.07 -47.77
CA ARG A 41 19.51 23.46 -48.07
C ARG A 41 18.03 23.82 -48.38
N GLY A 42 17.57 24.89 -47.71
CA GLY A 42 17.08 26.09 -48.42
C GLY A 42 15.87 26.81 -47.81
N GLY A 43 16.00 28.11 -47.48
CA GLY A 43 14.86 29.00 -47.24
C GLY A 43 15.05 30.14 -46.21
N PHE A 44 15.58 31.29 -46.63
CA PHE A 44 15.64 32.53 -45.82
C PHE A 44 14.52 33.51 -46.24
N ARG A 45 13.77 34.05 -45.27
CA ARG A 45 13.03 35.34 -45.28
C ARG A 45 12.42 35.53 -43.87
N GLY A 46 12.39 36.70 -43.22
CA GLY A 46 12.75 38.06 -43.64
C GLY A 46 11.53 38.98 -43.65
N GLY A 47 11.23 39.67 -42.54
CA GLY A 47 10.10 40.62 -42.42
C GLY A 47 10.13 41.39 -41.09
N ARG A 48 9.86 42.70 -41.10
CA ARG A 48 10.17 43.63 -39.99
C ARG A 48 9.11 44.73 -39.84
N GLY A 49 8.73 45.06 -38.60
CA GLY A 49 8.06 46.31 -38.22
C GLY A 49 6.52 46.31 -38.26
N LYS A 50 5.84 47.35 -37.73
CA LYS A 50 6.26 48.44 -36.82
C LYS A 50 5.03 49.24 -36.32
N ASN A 51 5.15 49.84 -35.13
CA ASN A 51 4.43 51.04 -34.64
C ASN A 51 2.91 51.00 -34.39
N GLY A 52 2.47 51.69 -33.32
CA GLY A 52 1.05 51.92 -33.00
C GLY A 52 0.79 52.54 -31.61
N ALA A 53 1.51 53.60 -31.23
CA ALA A 53 1.08 54.45 -30.10
C ALA A 53 -0.17 55.27 -30.50
N VAL A 54 -1.02 55.76 -29.60
CA VAL A 54 -0.84 57.08 -28.94
C VAL A 54 -1.87 57.27 -27.79
N VAL A 55 -1.42 57.94 -26.73
CA VAL A 55 -2.12 58.44 -25.51
C VAL A 55 -2.86 59.79 -25.77
N PRO A 56 -3.33 60.59 -24.79
CA PRO A 56 -3.88 60.36 -23.43
C PRO A 56 -5.29 61.02 -23.25
N PHE A 57 -5.86 61.05 -22.03
CA PHE A 57 -6.50 62.30 -21.57
C PHE A 57 -6.36 62.55 -20.04
N ARG A 58 -6.18 63.83 -19.70
CA ARG A 58 -6.14 64.46 -18.34
C ARG A 58 -7.61 64.71 -17.86
N ARG A 59 -7.97 65.17 -16.65
CA ARG A 59 -7.30 65.89 -15.55
C ARG A 59 -8.15 65.77 -14.25
N GLN A 60 -7.53 66.08 -13.10
CA GLN A 60 -8.12 66.40 -11.77
C GLN A 60 -8.80 67.81 -11.77
N PRO A 61 -9.31 68.43 -10.66
CA PRO A 61 -9.30 68.12 -9.21
C PRO A 61 -10.73 68.24 -8.56
N ALA A 62 -11.03 68.39 -7.25
CA ALA A 62 -10.28 68.87 -6.07
C ALA A 62 -10.88 68.44 -4.71
N GLU A 63 -10.05 68.56 -3.65
CA GLU A 63 -10.32 68.90 -2.22
C GLU A 63 -11.46 68.22 -1.41
N GLY A 64 -11.28 67.80 -0.14
CA GLY A 64 -10.05 67.72 0.69
C GLY A 64 -10.31 67.48 2.20
N SER A 65 -9.29 66.92 2.90
CA SER A 65 -9.08 66.95 4.39
C SER A 65 -10.06 66.12 5.30
N VAL A 66 -9.75 65.60 6.51
CA VAL A 66 -8.63 65.74 7.48
C VAL A 66 -8.41 64.43 8.32
N THR A 67 -7.17 63.89 8.41
CA THR A 67 -6.64 62.92 9.45
C THR A 67 -7.39 61.57 9.70
N HIS A 68 -6.84 60.48 10.25
CA HIS A 68 -5.53 60.04 10.76
C HIS A 68 -5.49 58.48 10.62
N LYS A 69 -4.46 57.68 10.92
CA LYS A 69 -3.12 57.83 11.56
C LYS A 69 -2.11 56.97 10.76
N SER A 70 -0.88 56.77 11.25
CA SER A 70 0.22 56.12 10.51
C SER A 70 0.66 54.74 11.05
N LEU A 71 1.26 53.92 10.17
CA LEU A 71 1.89 52.63 10.46
C LEU A 71 3.26 52.52 9.76
N PHE A 72 4.18 51.79 10.42
CA PHE A 72 5.44 51.20 9.93
C PHE A 72 6.60 52.08 9.37
N LEU A 73 7.61 52.24 10.24
CA LEU A 73 9.03 51.96 9.98
C LEU A 73 9.50 51.11 11.19
N GLY A 74 10.39 50.12 11.12
CA GLY A 74 11.27 49.66 10.05
C GLY A 74 12.62 49.32 10.66
N GLY A 75 12.91 48.04 10.98
CA GLY A 75 14.14 47.70 11.72
C GLY A 75 14.55 46.23 11.72
N GLY A 76 15.83 46.00 11.40
CA GLY A 76 16.65 44.85 11.83
C GLY A 76 16.44 43.50 11.13
N PHE A 77 17.41 43.07 10.32
CA PHE A 77 18.48 42.15 10.78
C PHE A 77 19.56 41.99 9.68
N ARG A 78 20.84 41.84 10.07
CA ARG A 78 21.97 41.59 9.16
C ARG A 78 22.45 40.14 9.27
N SER A 79 22.96 39.62 8.15
CA SER A 79 23.65 38.32 8.03
C SER A 79 24.94 38.25 8.86
N PRO A 80 25.44 37.03 9.15
CA PRO A 80 26.83 36.81 9.50
C PRO A 80 27.57 35.92 8.46
N ASP A 81 28.53 36.52 7.76
CA ASP A 81 29.81 35.86 7.43
C ASP A 81 30.53 35.53 8.77
N GLY A 82 31.44 34.57 8.90
CA GLY A 82 32.46 34.11 7.95
C GLY A 82 33.83 34.65 8.39
N GLY A 83 34.66 33.79 9.02
CA GLY A 83 36.00 34.14 9.50
C GLY A 83 36.17 33.98 11.02
N GLY A 84 37.21 33.24 11.45
CA GLY A 84 37.50 33.00 12.88
C GLY A 84 38.93 33.37 13.26
N PHE A 85 39.31 33.21 14.54
CA PHE A 85 40.72 33.22 14.97
C PHE A 85 40.98 32.40 16.26
N ARG A 86 42.25 32.02 16.42
CA ARG A 86 42.90 31.01 17.29
C ARG A 86 42.75 31.12 18.83
N GLY A 87 42.94 29.97 19.51
CA GLY A 87 43.44 29.84 20.90
C GLY A 87 43.02 28.52 21.58
N ARG A 88 43.77 27.40 21.56
CA ARG A 88 45.06 27.03 22.23
C ARG A 88 44.88 26.46 23.66
N GLY A 89 45.20 25.17 23.82
CA GLY A 89 45.40 24.46 25.11
C GLY A 89 44.11 23.84 25.68
N GLY A 90 44.14 22.68 26.36
CA GLY A 90 45.20 21.72 26.63
C GLY A 90 44.58 20.43 27.21
N GLY A 91 45.14 19.25 26.94
CA GLY A 91 44.48 17.98 27.28
C GLY A 91 44.86 17.38 28.65
N ARG A 92 44.09 16.39 29.12
CA ARG A 92 44.54 15.23 29.92
C ARG A 92 43.39 14.27 30.30
N GLY A 93 43.69 12.98 30.38
CA GLY A 93 43.18 12.09 31.43
C GLY A 93 41.77 11.48 31.30
N THR A 94 41.73 10.20 30.94
CA THR A 94 40.65 9.23 31.29
C THR A 94 40.75 8.83 32.80
N PRO A 95 39.92 7.93 33.40
CA PRO A 95 38.82 7.10 32.87
C PRO A 95 37.57 6.94 33.79
N ARG A 96 36.61 6.08 33.36
CA ARG A 96 35.57 5.35 34.14
C ARG A 96 34.45 6.13 34.85
N GLY A 97 33.19 5.71 34.62
CA GLY A 97 32.12 6.00 35.58
C GLY A 97 30.67 5.74 35.14
N ARG A 98 30.20 4.49 35.28
CA ARG A 98 28.83 4.09 35.66
C ARG A 98 27.64 4.59 34.81
N GLY A 99 26.95 3.66 34.15
CA GLY A 99 25.76 3.97 33.35
C GLY A 99 24.55 4.46 34.17
N GLY A 100 23.86 5.47 33.65
CA GLY A 100 22.53 5.91 34.08
C GLY A 100 21.51 5.63 32.97
N ARG A 101 20.70 4.59 33.13
CA ARG A 101 19.69 4.15 32.15
C ARG A 101 18.47 5.08 32.19
N GLY A 102 18.59 6.24 31.54
CA GLY A 102 17.50 7.22 31.42
C GLY A 102 16.24 6.59 30.81
N GLY A 103 15.11 6.71 31.51
CA GLY A 103 13.91 5.94 31.22
C GLY A 103 13.24 6.30 29.89
N ARG A 104 13.17 5.32 28.98
CA ARG A 104 12.17 5.31 27.91
C ARG A 104 11.14 4.25 28.28
N GLY A 105 9.96 4.69 28.72
CA GLY A 105 8.85 3.80 29.07
C GLY A 105 8.43 2.97 27.86
N GLY A 106 8.82 1.70 27.85
CA GLY A 106 8.59 0.78 26.75
C GLY A 106 8.34 -0.63 27.26
N PHE A 107 7.42 -1.34 26.61
CA PHE A 107 6.89 -2.62 27.07
C PHE A 107 7.94 -3.75 27.08
N GLY A 108 8.64 -3.88 28.22
CA GLY A 108 9.62 -4.93 28.47
C GLY A 108 9.12 -6.31 28.04
N GLY A 109 9.95 -7.00 27.25
CA GLY A 109 9.76 -8.42 26.95
C GLY A 109 10.00 -9.27 28.20
N GLY A 110 9.25 -10.36 28.35
CA GLY A 110 9.35 -11.29 29.49
C GLY A 110 8.13 -11.34 30.42
N LYS A 111 7.07 -10.56 30.17
CA LYS A 111 5.78 -10.75 30.86
C LYS A 111 5.04 -11.94 30.24
N LYS A 112 4.49 -12.82 31.09
CA LYS A 112 3.47 -13.79 30.67
C LYS A 112 2.30 -13.01 30.07
N VAL A 113 1.91 -13.39 28.86
CA VAL A 113 0.78 -12.81 28.12
C VAL A 113 -0.19 -13.95 27.79
N VAL A 114 -1.49 -13.65 27.83
CA VAL A 114 -2.54 -14.59 27.42
C VAL A 114 -3.00 -14.18 26.04
N ILE A 115 -3.19 -15.14 25.13
CA ILE A 115 -3.66 -14.88 23.77
C ILE A 115 -5.06 -15.45 23.63
N GLU A 116 -6.01 -14.57 23.36
CA GLU A 116 -7.43 -14.88 23.18
C GLU A 116 -7.80 -14.71 21.69
N PRO A 117 -8.67 -15.56 21.11
CA PRO A 117 -9.20 -15.31 19.78
C PRO A 117 -10.08 -14.05 19.76
N HIS A 118 -9.96 -13.24 18.71
CA HIS A 118 -10.87 -12.12 18.46
C HIS A 118 -12.17 -12.62 17.80
N ARG A 119 -13.23 -11.79 17.77
CA ARG A 119 -14.45 -12.07 16.98
C ARG A 119 -14.23 -12.20 15.47
N HIS A 120 -13.04 -11.84 14.97
CA HIS A 120 -12.67 -11.94 13.56
C HIS A 120 -11.69 -13.09 13.40
N GLU A 121 -12.00 -14.03 12.50
CA GLU A 121 -11.18 -15.21 12.26
C GLU A 121 -9.72 -14.84 11.89
N GLY A 122 -8.74 -15.56 12.44
CA GLY A 122 -7.31 -15.29 12.21
C GLY A 122 -6.72 -14.08 12.95
N VAL A 123 -7.54 -13.32 13.69
CA VAL A 123 -7.13 -12.20 14.55
C VAL A 123 -7.23 -12.60 16.02
N PHE A 124 -6.29 -12.12 16.85
CA PHE A 124 -6.21 -12.46 18.27
C PHE A 124 -5.96 -11.20 19.11
N ILE A 125 -6.30 -11.26 20.39
CA ILE A 125 -5.97 -10.25 21.40
C ILE A 125 -4.92 -10.83 22.35
N CYS A 126 -3.81 -10.12 22.51
CA CYS A 126 -2.85 -10.37 23.58
C CYS A 126 -3.26 -9.56 24.81
N ARG A 127 -3.75 -10.24 25.86
CA ARG A 127 -4.06 -9.63 27.16
C ARG A 127 -2.79 -9.46 28.00
N GLY A 128 -2.67 -8.30 28.64
CA GLY A 128 -1.47 -7.95 29.40
C GLY A 128 -1.69 -6.78 30.36
N LYS A 129 -0.68 -5.89 30.48
CA LYS A 129 -0.87 -4.59 31.17
C LYS A 129 -1.60 -3.58 30.28
N GLU A 130 -1.34 -3.66 28.98
CA GLU A 130 -2.10 -3.01 27.92
C GLU A 130 -2.42 -4.12 26.91
N ASP A 131 -3.64 -4.13 26.40
CA ASP A 131 -4.08 -5.13 25.44
C ASP A 131 -3.59 -4.75 24.03
N ALA A 132 -3.17 -5.75 23.26
CA ALA A 132 -2.65 -5.56 21.91
C ALA A 132 -3.36 -6.47 20.91
N LEU A 133 -3.70 -5.92 19.74
CA LEU A 133 -4.14 -6.73 18.60
C LEU A 133 -2.95 -7.50 18.02
N VAL A 134 -3.11 -8.79 17.75
CA VAL A 134 -2.02 -9.64 17.24
C VAL A 134 -2.50 -10.59 16.13
N THR A 135 -1.60 -10.91 15.20
CA THR A 135 -1.82 -11.93 14.16
C THR A 135 -0.84 -13.10 14.35
N LYS A 136 -1.23 -14.32 13.97
CA LYS A 136 -0.34 -15.49 13.98
C LYS A 136 0.70 -15.36 12.87
N ASN A 137 1.98 -15.32 13.21
CA ASN A 137 3.06 -15.13 12.25
C ASN A 137 3.20 -16.35 11.33
N MET A 138 3.16 -16.13 10.03
CA MET A 138 3.43 -17.19 9.05
C MET A 138 4.93 -17.53 8.94
N VAL A 139 5.82 -16.56 9.18
CA VAL A 139 7.28 -16.70 9.04
C VAL A 139 7.95 -16.54 10.40
N VAL A 140 7.87 -17.60 11.20
CA VAL A 140 8.35 -17.65 12.59
C VAL A 140 9.83 -17.21 12.67
N GLY A 141 10.14 -16.34 13.62
CA GLY A 141 11.48 -15.84 13.87
C GLY A 141 11.78 -14.48 13.23
N GLU A 142 10.95 -14.00 12.31
CA GLU A 142 11.14 -12.74 11.60
C GLU A 142 10.04 -11.69 11.83
N SER A 143 10.45 -10.45 12.04
CA SER A 143 9.61 -9.24 12.03
C SER A 143 9.80 -8.44 10.74
N VAL A 144 8.72 -7.88 10.19
CA VAL A 144 8.74 -7.13 8.92
C VAL A 144 9.22 -5.69 9.08
N TYR A 145 8.78 -5.00 10.13
CA TYR A 145 9.05 -3.57 10.36
C TYR A 145 9.54 -3.27 11.80
N GLY A 146 10.02 -4.30 12.51
CA GLY A 146 10.51 -4.19 13.88
C GLY A 146 9.41 -4.22 14.96
N GLU A 147 8.24 -4.75 14.62
CA GLU A 147 7.14 -5.00 15.54
C GLU A 147 7.49 -6.00 16.66
N LYS A 148 6.82 -5.85 17.81
CA LYS A 148 6.97 -6.78 18.93
C LYS A 148 6.39 -8.15 18.54
N ARG A 149 7.17 -9.19 18.77
CA ARG A 149 6.79 -10.59 18.60
C ARG A 149 6.59 -11.26 19.96
N MET A 150 5.68 -12.23 20.01
CA MET A 150 5.34 -13.02 21.19
C MET A 150 5.34 -14.48 20.79
N SER A 151 6.24 -15.27 21.36
CA SER A 151 6.24 -16.73 21.18
C SER A 151 5.44 -17.40 22.30
N VAL A 152 4.53 -18.28 21.91
CA VAL A 152 3.84 -19.22 22.80
C VAL A 152 4.25 -20.63 22.37
N GLU A 153 4.58 -21.46 23.34
CA GLU A 153 4.94 -22.86 23.12
C GLU A 153 3.69 -23.70 23.40
N GLU A 154 3.14 -24.32 22.34
CA GLU A 154 1.95 -25.16 22.38
C GLU A 154 2.37 -26.58 22.02
N GLY A 155 2.64 -27.38 23.06
CA GLY A 155 3.36 -28.65 22.94
C GLY A 155 4.77 -28.43 22.39
N ASP A 156 5.19 -29.28 21.45
CA ASP A 156 6.48 -29.15 20.76
C ASP A 156 6.50 -28.04 19.69
N THR A 157 5.36 -27.41 19.41
CA THR A 157 5.23 -26.38 18.36
C THR A 157 5.34 -24.98 18.93
N LYS A 158 6.39 -24.26 18.49
CA LYS A 158 6.58 -22.84 18.82
C LYS A 158 5.77 -21.96 17.87
N ILE A 159 4.62 -21.47 18.35
CA ILE A 159 3.79 -20.51 17.63
C ILE A 159 4.28 -19.10 17.96
N GLU A 160 4.41 -18.25 16.94
CA GLU A 160 4.74 -16.84 17.12
C GLU A 160 3.60 -15.94 16.67
N TYR A 161 3.35 -14.88 17.42
CA TYR A 161 2.37 -13.85 17.15
C TYR A 161 3.05 -12.48 16.98
N ARG A 162 2.53 -11.65 16.07
CA ARG A 162 3.04 -10.31 15.76
C ARG A 162 2.07 -9.25 16.23
N ALA A 163 2.56 -8.26 16.97
CA ALA A 163 1.76 -7.11 17.41
C ALA A 163 1.41 -6.20 16.23
N TRP A 164 0.11 -6.00 16.01
CA TRP A 164 -0.42 -5.19 14.92
C TRP A 164 -0.80 -3.81 15.46
N ASN A 165 -0.18 -2.75 14.93
CA ASN A 165 -0.30 -1.40 15.45
C ASN A 165 -1.44 -0.63 14.75
N PRO A 166 -2.52 -0.21 15.44
CA PRO A 166 -3.63 0.54 14.83
C PRO A 166 -3.20 1.93 14.32
N PHE A 167 -2.24 2.60 14.97
CA PHE A 167 -1.69 3.89 14.53
C PHE A 167 -0.78 3.80 13.27
N ARG A 168 -0.64 2.60 12.68
CA ARG A 168 0.09 2.37 11.42
C ARG A 168 -0.74 1.61 10.38
N SER A 169 -1.95 1.19 10.74
CA SER A 169 -2.73 0.26 9.93
C SER A 169 -4.22 0.50 10.12
N LYS A 170 -4.82 1.10 9.09
CA LYS A 170 -6.24 1.50 9.07
C LYS A 170 -7.19 0.32 9.26
N LEU A 171 -6.78 -0.87 8.81
CA LEU A 171 -7.51 -2.12 9.06
C LEU A 171 -7.48 -2.54 10.54
N ALA A 172 -6.34 -2.40 11.23
CA ALA A 172 -6.27 -2.65 12.68
C ALA A 172 -7.08 -1.60 13.48
N ALA A 173 -7.03 -0.33 13.05
CA ALA A 173 -7.87 0.72 13.62
C ALA A 173 -9.36 0.41 13.46
N ALA A 174 -9.81 -0.07 12.28
CA ALA A 174 -11.19 -0.49 12.06
C ALA A 174 -11.61 -1.69 12.92
N ILE A 175 -10.73 -2.69 13.06
CA ILE A 175 -10.95 -3.88 13.89
C ILE A 175 -11.18 -3.50 15.36
N LEU A 176 -10.32 -2.63 15.91
CA LEU A 176 -10.43 -2.13 17.29
C LEU A 176 -11.57 -1.12 17.46
N GLY A 177 -11.87 -0.32 16.43
CA GLY A 177 -12.94 0.67 16.44
C GLY A 177 -14.35 0.08 16.40
N GLY A 178 -14.51 -1.23 16.14
CA GLY A 178 -15.78 -1.93 16.27
C GLY A 178 -16.37 -2.55 15.00
N VAL A 179 -15.68 -2.51 13.85
CA VAL A 179 -16.23 -2.98 12.55
C VAL A 179 -16.82 -4.41 12.61
N ASP A 180 -18.07 -4.60 12.18
CA ASP A 180 -18.84 -5.84 12.36
C ASP A 180 -18.21 -7.03 11.64
N GLN A 181 -17.87 -6.88 10.35
CA GLN A 181 -17.21 -7.91 9.55
C GLN A 181 -16.20 -7.31 8.57
N ILE A 182 -14.92 -7.72 8.68
CA ILE A 182 -13.88 -7.35 7.71
C ILE A 182 -13.89 -8.24 6.45
N HIS A 183 -14.63 -9.36 6.49
CA HIS A 183 -14.71 -10.43 5.47
C HIS A 183 -13.39 -11.13 5.08
N ILE A 184 -12.24 -10.57 5.46
CA ILE A 184 -10.93 -11.23 5.42
C ILE A 184 -10.92 -12.33 6.47
N LYS A 185 -10.78 -13.58 6.02
CA LYS A 185 -10.77 -14.79 6.84
C LYS A 185 -9.72 -15.80 6.33
N PRO A 186 -9.33 -16.81 7.12
CA PRO A 186 -8.47 -17.89 6.66
C PRO A 186 -8.99 -18.53 5.36
N GLY A 187 -8.10 -18.75 4.39
CA GLY A 187 -8.42 -19.31 3.07
C GLY A 187 -9.07 -18.35 2.06
N ALA A 188 -9.39 -17.10 2.44
CA ALA A 188 -9.97 -16.12 1.51
C ALA A 188 -8.95 -15.63 0.46
N LYS A 189 -9.43 -15.24 -0.73
CA LYS A 189 -8.62 -14.50 -1.71
C LYS A 189 -8.86 -13.00 -1.57
N VAL A 190 -7.83 -12.26 -1.19
CA VAL A 190 -7.90 -10.82 -0.91
C VAL A 190 -7.09 -10.05 -1.96
N MET A 191 -7.66 -8.97 -2.48
CA MET A 191 -6.93 -7.98 -3.27
C MET A 191 -6.70 -6.72 -2.43
N TYR A 192 -5.43 -6.33 -2.26
CA TYR A 192 -5.04 -5.15 -1.50
C TYR A 192 -4.58 -4.06 -2.48
N LEU A 193 -5.36 -2.99 -2.60
CA LEU A 193 -5.04 -1.83 -3.44
C LEU A 193 -4.30 -0.77 -2.60
N GLY A 194 -3.10 -0.37 -3.02
CA GLY A 194 -2.26 0.57 -2.26
C GLY A 194 -1.43 -0.13 -1.19
N ALA A 195 -0.77 -1.24 -1.56
CA ALA A 195 -0.01 -2.09 -0.64
C ALA A 195 1.22 -1.40 0.02
N ALA A 196 1.70 -0.28 -0.54
CA ALA A 196 2.87 0.47 -0.09
C ALA A 196 4.08 -0.47 0.14
N SER A 197 4.70 -0.41 1.32
CA SER A 197 5.84 -1.27 1.69
C SER A 197 5.45 -2.64 2.24
N GLY A 198 4.16 -2.99 2.22
CA GLY A 198 3.66 -4.30 2.65
C GLY A 198 3.48 -4.49 4.15
N THR A 199 3.52 -3.43 4.97
CA THR A 199 3.36 -3.51 6.43
C THR A 199 2.01 -4.13 6.82
N THR A 200 0.88 -3.51 6.45
CA THR A 200 -0.47 -4.06 6.68
C THR A 200 -0.69 -5.36 5.89
N VAL A 201 -0.20 -5.42 4.65
CA VAL A 201 -0.32 -6.62 3.80
C VAL A 201 0.27 -7.86 4.48
N SER A 202 1.37 -7.72 5.22
CA SER A 202 1.95 -8.82 5.98
C SER A 202 1.04 -9.35 7.09
N HIS A 203 0.15 -8.52 7.67
CA HIS A 203 -0.84 -8.95 8.65
C HIS A 203 -2.09 -9.54 7.98
N VAL A 204 -2.55 -8.97 6.86
CA VAL A 204 -3.62 -9.57 6.03
C VAL A 204 -3.21 -10.98 5.57
N SER A 205 -1.96 -11.13 5.13
CA SER A 205 -1.34 -12.40 4.79
C SER A 205 -1.33 -13.41 5.95
N ASP A 206 -0.98 -12.95 7.16
CA ASP A 206 -0.98 -13.78 8.37
C ASP A 206 -2.40 -14.26 8.73
N ILE A 207 -3.44 -13.42 8.57
CA ILE A 207 -4.86 -13.75 8.83
C ILE A 207 -5.40 -14.75 7.79
N VAL A 208 -5.10 -14.50 6.51
CA VAL A 208 -5.55 -15.33 5.38
C VAL A 208 -4.90 -16.72 5.40
N GLY A 209 -3.69 -16.83 5.97
CA GLY A 209 -2.99 -18.11 6.09
C GLY A 209 -2.46 -18.66 4.76
N PRO A 210 -1.91 -19.90 4.77
CA PRO A 210 -1.26 -20.49 3.60
C PRO A 210 -2.23 -20.92 2.49
N GLU A 211 -3.48 -21.22 2.83
CA GLU A 211 -4.50 -21.71 1.88
C GLU A 211 -5.14 -20.59 1.04
N GLY A 212 -5.09 -19.35 1.54
CA GLY A 212 -5.61 -18.18 0.83
C GLY A 212 -4.51 -17.40 0.12
N LEU A 213 -4.88 -16.33 -0.59
CA LEU A 213 -3.95 -15.54 -1.40
C LEU A 213 -4.19 -14.04 -1.20
N VAL A 214 -3.10 -13.26 -1.20
CA VAL A 214 -3.14 -11.81 -1.11
C VAL A 214 -2.47 -11.19 -2.34
N TYR A 215 -3.29 -10.64 -3.26
CA TYR A 215 -2.83 -9.87 -4.41
C TYR A 215 -2.54 -8.43 -3.98
N ALA A 216 -1.27 -8.07 -3.86
CA ALA A 216 -0.84 -6.79 -3.33
C ALA A 216 -0.44 -5.84 -4.46
N VAL A 217 -1.33 -4.90 -4.80
CA VAL A 217 -1.14 -3.93 -5.89
C VAL A 217 -0.53 -2.64 -5.36
N GLU A 218 0.62 -2.24 -5.92
CA GLU A 218 1.34 -1.02 -5.56
C GLU A 218 1.91 -0.34 -6.80
N PHE A 219 1.75 0.99 -6.91
CA PHE A 219 2.26 1.74 -8.06
C PHE A 219 3.75 2.13 -7.91
N SER A 220 4.19 2.47 -6.69
CA SER A 220 5.55 2.95 -6.46
C SER A 220 6.60 1.85 -6.60
N HIS A 221 7.53 1.99 -7.55
CA HIS A 221 8.69 1.10 -7.66
C HIS A 221 9.59 1.10 -6.42
N ARG A 222 9.60 2.17 -5.60
CA ARG A 222 10.36 2.20 -4.34
C ARG A 222 9.69 1.29 -3.31
N SER A 223 8.42 1.54 -3.03
CA SER A 223 7.61 0.76 -2.08
C SER A 223 7.49 -0.70 -2.52
N GLY A 224 7.36 -0.93 -3.83
CA GLY A 224 7.35 -2.24 -4.45
C GLY A 224 8.61 -3.08 -4.21
N ARG A 225 9.79 -2.48 -4.02
CA ARG A 225 11.01 -3.21 -3.63
C ARG A 225 10.89 -3.79 -2.21
N ASP A 226 10.31 -3.02 -1.29
CA ASP A 226 10.08 -3.47 0.08
C ASP A 226 8.98 -4.54 0.12
N LEU A 227 7.88 -4.33 -0.61
CA LEU A 227 6.81 -5.31 -0.80
C LEU A 227 7.32 -6.64 -1.39
N LEU A 228 8.20 -6.58 -2.41
CA LEU A 228 8.87 -7.77 -2.96
C LEU A 228 9.72 -8.50 -1.91
N ASN A 229 10.38 -7.79 -1.00
CA ASN A 229 11.16 -8.42 0.07
C ASN A 229 10.28 -9.09 1.13
N VAL A 230 9.07 -8.58 1.38
CA VAL A 230 8.06 -9.26 2.21
C VAL A 230 7.50 -10.50 1.48
N ALA A 231 7.15 -10.38 0.20
CA ALA A 231 6.58 -11.46 -0.61
C ALA A 231 7.55 -12.62 -0.86
N LYS A 232 8.87 -12.37 -0.97
CA LYS A 232 9.90 -13.43 -1.03
C LYS A 232 9.84 -14.41 0.15
N LYS A 233 9.26 -13.99 1.28
CA LYS A 233 9.22 -14.76 2.54
C LYS A 233 7.82 -15.29 2.86
N ARG A 234 6.77 -14.63 2.34
CA ARG A 234 5.36 -15.02 2.47
C ARG A 234 4.83 -15.46 1.11
N THR A 235 4.84 -16.77 0.87
CA THR A 235 4.51 -17.40 -0.41
C THR A 235 3.07 -17.15 -0.90
N ASN A 236 2.16 -16.78 0.00
CA ASN A 236 0.77 -16.44 -0.31
C ASN A 236 0.57 -14.97 -0.75
N ILE A 237 1.61 -14.13 -0.73
CA ILE A 237 1.55 -12.75 -1.25
C ILE A 237 2.02 -12.73 -2.69
N ILE A 238 1.17 -12.25 -3.60
CA ILE A 238 1.50 -11.99 -5.00
C ILE A 238 1.67 -10.47 -5.19
N PRO A 239 2.91 -9.96 -5.29
CA PRO A 239 3.17 -8.53 -5.45
C PRO A 239 2.99 -8.10 -6.91
N ILE A 240 2.20 -7.05 -7.13
CA ILE A 240 1.87 -6.52 -8.45
C ILE A 240 2.29 -5.05 -8.48
N ILE A 241 3.38 -4.74 -9.18
CA ILE A 241 3.92 -3.37 -9.27
C ILE A 241 3.34 -2.69 -10.52
N GLU A 242 2.09 -2.26 -10.44
CA GLU A 242 1.34 -1.61 -11.53
C GLU A 242 0.34 -0.58 -11.00
N ASP A 243 -0.15 0.29 -11.90
CA ASP A 243 -1.17 1.28 -11.56
C ASP A 243 -2.57 0.65 -11.40
N ALA A 244 -3.14 0.78 -10.20
CA ALA A 244 -4.48 0.29 -9.86
C ALA A 244 -5.60 0.87 -10.74
N ARG A 245 -5.40 2.03 -11.39
CA ARG A 245 -6.34 2.61 -12.38
C ARG A 245 -6.50 1.77 -13.65
N HIS A 246 -5.57 0.86 -13.93
CA HIS A 246 -5.46 0.13 -15.18
C HIS A 246 -5.49 -1.41 -14.98
N PRO A 247 -6.60 -1.98 -14.46
CA PRO A 247 -6.70 -3.41 -14.12
C PRO A 247 -6.47 -4.37 -15.28
N HIS A 248 -6.66 -3.91 -16.52
CA HIS A 248 -6.38 -4.69 -17.72
C HIS A 248 -4.90 -5.09 -17.87
N LYS A 249 -3.96 -4.39 -17.22
CA LYS A 249 -2.52 -4.71 -17.29
C LYS A 249 -2.15 -5.98 -16.53
N TYR A 250 -2.74 -6.18 -15.35
CA TYR A 250 -2.47 -7.33 -14.47
C TYR A 250 -3.59 -8.37 -14.46
N ARG A 251 -4.55 -8.29 -15.42
CA ARG A 251 -5.64 -9.26 -15.61
C ARG A 251 -5.20 -10.71 -15.77
N MET A 252 -3.95 -10.94 -16.17
CA MET A 252 -3.38 -12.29 -16.33
C MET A 252 -2.83 -12.87 -15.03
N LEU A 253 -2.62 -12.04 -14.01
CA LEU A 253 -2.05 -12.43 -12.70
C LEU A 253 -3.13 -12.63 -11.64
N VAL A 254 -4.21 -11.85 -11.70
CA VAL A 254 -5.26 -11.82 -10.66
C VAL A 254 -6.46 -12.67 -11.08
N GLY A 255 -6.77 -13.69 -10.29
CA GLY A 255 -8.01 -14.46 -10.41
C GLY A 255 -9.18 -13.82 -9.64
N MET A 256 -10.35 -14.44 -9.67
CA MET A 256 -11.51 -13.95 -8.93
C MET A 256 -11.27 -13.96 -7.41
N VAL A 257 -11.40 -12.79 -6.78
CA VAL A 257 -11.18 -12.56 -5.34
C VAL A 257 -12.50 -12.48 -4.56
N ASP A 258 -12.41 -12.75 -3.26
CA ASP A 258 -13.54 -12.71 -2.31
C ASP A 258 -13.71 -11.33 -1.67
N VAL A 259 -12.59 -10.63 -1.42
CA VAL A 259 -12.55 -9.32 -0.76
C VAL A 259 -11.57 -8.37 -1.45
N ILE A 260 -11.96 -7.11 -1.64
CA ILE A 260 -11.04 -6.01 -1.96
C ILE A 260 -10.85 -5.13 -0.71
N PHE A 261 -9.60 -4.94 -0.28
CA PHE A 261 -9.23 -3.88 0.67
C PHE A 261 -8.53 -2.74 -0.07
N ALA A 262 -8.97 -1.50 0.13
CA ALA A 262 -8.44 -0.33 -0.59
C ALA A 262 -7.93 0.75 0.36
N ASP A 263 -6.62 1.00 0.33
CA ASP A 263 -5.91 2.05 1.07
C ASP A 263 -5.26 3.07 0.11
N VAL A 264 -5.94 3.34 -1.01
CA VAL A 264 -5.48 4.25 -2.06
C VAL A 264 -5.92 5.68 -1.75
N ALA A 265 -5.00 6.52 -1.29
CA ALA A 265 -5.24 7.95 -1.08
C ALA A 265 -5.19 8.73 -2.41
N GLN A 266 -6.28 8.71 -3.18
CA GLN A 266 -6.47 9.45 -4.44
C GLN A 266 -7.89 10.05 -4.53
N PRO A 267 -8.10 11.20 -5.19
CA PRO A 267 -9.44 11.77 -5.39
C PRO A 267 -10.38 10.89 -6.22
N ASP A 268 -9.86 10.01 -7.08
CA ASP A 268 -10.61 9.05 -7.89
C ASP A 268 -10.71 7.65 -7.25
N GLN A 269 -10.58 7.56 -5.92
CA GLN A 269 -10.58 6.29 -5.16
C GLN A 269 -11.76 5.38 -5.51
N THR A 270 -13.01 5.85 -5.40
CA THR A 270 -14.19 5.02 -5.70
C THR A 270 -14.16 4.45 -7.12
N ARG A 271 -13.73 5.23 -8.13
CA ARG A 271 -13.59 4.76 -9.52
C ARG A 271 -12.51 3.67 -9.65
N ILE A 272 -11.39 3.81 -8.95
CA ILE A 272 -10.32 2.80 -8.92
C ILE A 272 -10.85 1.50 -8.32
N VAL A 273 -11.57 1.56 -7.20
CA VAL A 273 -12.11 0.36 -6.54
C VAL A 273 -13.20 -0.28 -7.40
N ALA A 274 -14.12 0.50 -7.99
CA ALA A 274 -15.16 0.01 -8.89
C ALA A 274 -14.58 -0.74 -10.09
N LEU A 275 -13.58 -0.17 -10.78
CA LEU A 275 -12.91 -0.81 -11.91
C LEU A 275 -12.22 -2.13 -11.51
N ASN A 276 -11.66 -2.23 -10.30
CA ASN A 276 -11.08 -3.47 -9.80
C ASN A 276 -12.17 -4.49 -9.41
N ALA A 277 -13.25 -4.04 -8.77
CA ALA A 277 -14.40 -4.87 -8.43
C ALA A 277 -15.05 -5.48 -9.68
N HIS A 278 -15.22 -4.70 -10.74
CA HIS A 278 -15.79 -5.18 -12.01
C HIS A 278 -14.98 -6.27 -12.69
N ASN A 279 -13.65 -6.27 -12.54
CA ASN A 279 -12.77 -7.24 -13.19
C ASN A 279 -12.46 -8.47 -12.32
N PHE A 280 -12.39 -8.32 -11.00
CA PHE A 280 -11.84 -9.36 -10.10
C PHE A 280 -12.74 -9.75 -8.93
N LEU A 281 -13.66 -8.90 -8.47
CA LEU A 281 -14.48 -9.23 -7.30
C LEU A 281 -15.66 -10.12 -7.70
N LYS A 282 -15.85 -11.23 -6.98
CA LYS A 282 -17.00 -12.13 -7.18
C LYS A 282 -18.32 -11.36 -6.94
N ASN A 283 -19.39 -11.72 -7.65
CA ASN A 283 -20.73 -11.24 -7.31
C ASN A 283 -21.08 -11.69 -5.88
N GLY A 284 -21.56 -10.77 -5.04
CA GLY A 284 -21.74 -11.00 -3.61
C GLY A 284 -20.44 -10.98 -2.78
N GLY A 285 -19.29 -10.72 -3.41
CA GLY A 285 -18.01 -10.48 -2.72
C GLY A 285 -18.00 -9.12 -2.02
N HIS A 286 -17.04 -8.94 -1.12
CA HIS A 286 -17.01 -7.79 -0.21
C HIS A 286 -15.93 -6.78 -0.56
N PHE A 287 -16.13 -5.53 -0.14
CA PHE A 287 -15.12 -4.49 -0.22
C PHE A 287 -14.99 -3.75 1.10
N VAL A 288 -13.77 -3.30 1.39
CA VAL A 288 -13.43 -2.48 2.54
C VAL A 288 -12.58 -1.33 2.03
N ILE A 289 -13.11 -0.11 2.09
CA ILE A 289 -12.45 1.10 1.57
C ILE A 289 -12.09 1.99 2.74
N SER A 290 -10.81 2.37 2.86
CA SER A 290 -10.39 3.41 3.79
C SER A 290 -10.39 4.77 3.09
N ILE A 291 -11.37 5.60 3.43
CA ILE A 291 -11.56 6.94 2.90
C ILE A 291 -10.82 7.93 3.81
N LYS A 292 -9.99 8.78 3.20
CA LYS A 292 -9.36 9.93 3.87
C LYS A 292 -9.91 11.22 3.28
N ALA A 293 -10.75 11.94 4.02
CA ALA A 293 -11.46 13.11 3.49
C ALA A 293 -10.50 14.13 2.85
N ASN A 294 -9.45 14.52 3.60
CA ASN A 294 -8.42 15.48 3.18
C ASN A 294 -7.63 15.10 1.91
N CYS A 295 -7.71 13.86 1.41
CA CYS A 295 -7.07 13.43 0.15
C CYS A 295 -8.04 13.37 -1.03
N ILE A 296 -9.34 13.54 -0.80
CA ILE A 296 -10.37 13.62 -1.83
C ILE A 296 -10.76 15.08 -2.05
N ASP A 297 -11.10 15.78 -0.96
CA ASP A 297 -11.40 17.21 -0.95
C ASP A 297 -10.94 17.78 0.41
N SER A 298 -9.98 18.69 0.39
CA SER A 298 -9.45 19.35 1.59
C SER A 298 -10.21 20.63 1.98
N THR A 299 -11.25 20.99 1.24
CA THR A 299 -12.06 22.20 1.46
C THR A 299 -13.45 21.90 2.02
N ALA A 300 -13.98 20.70 1.73
CA ALA A 300 -15.24 20.21 2.27
C ALA A 300 -15.09 19.60 3.67
N ALA A 301 -16.18 19.59 4.44
CA ALA A 301 -16.26 18.88 5.72
C ALA A 301 -16.18 17.35 5.50
N PRO A 302 -15.50 16.57 6.38
CA PRO A 302 -15.31 15.14 6.21
C PRO A 302 -16.61 14.35 5.98
N GLU A 303 -17.68 14.69 6.68
CA GLU A 303 -18.99 14.05 6.58
C GLU A 303 -19.61 14.20 5.19
N ALA A 304 -19.44 15.37 4.57
CA ALA A 304 -19.89 15.65 3.21
C ALA A 304 -19.08 14.86 2.17
N VAL A 305 -17.77 14.71 2.39
CA VAL A 305 -16.90 13.87 1.55
C VAL A 305 -17.30 12.40 1.66
N PHE A 306 -17.53 11.88 2.87
CA PHE A 306 -17.97 10.49 3.07
C PHE A 306 -19.33 10.21 2.41
N ALA A 307 -20.30 11.10 2.57
CA ALA A 307 -21.61 10.98 1.91
C ALA A 307 -21.51 11.03 0.37
N SER A 308 -20.60 11.86 -0.17
CA SER A 308 -20.30 11.93 -1.61
C SER A 308 -19.73 10.62 -2.14
N GLU A 309 -18.73 10.03 -1.47
CA GLU A 309 -18.15 8.74 -1.87
C GLU A 309 -19.16 7.59 -1.76
N VAL A 310 -19.95 7.52 -0.68
CA VAL A 310 -21.04 6.52 -0.53
C VAL A 310 -22.04 6.59 -1.69
N LYS A 311 -22.36 7.80 -2.16
CA LYS A 311 -23.23 8.00 -3.34
C LYS A 311 -22.56 7.52 -4.63
N LYS A 312 -21.26 7.79 -4.84
CA LYS A 312 -20.49 7.30 -6.00
C LYS A 312 -20.37 5.78 -6.01
N MET A 313 -20.16 5.14 -4.86
CA MET A 313 -20.15 3.67 -4.75
C MET A 313 -21.50 3.07 -5.17
N SER A 314 -22.59 3.70 -4.71
CA SER A 314 -23.95 3.25 -5.01
C SER A 314 -24.26 3.25 -6.53
N SER A 315 -23.69 4.20 -7.29
CA SER A 315 -23.80 4.19 -8.77
C SER A 315 -22.99 3.06 -9.45
N GLU A 316 -21.96 2.54 -8.81
CA GLU A 316 -21.05 1.52 -9.36
C GLU A 316 -21.44 0.08 -8.95
N ASN A 317 -22.71 -0.15 -8.60
CA ASN A 317 -23.23 -1.43 -8.10
C ASN A 317 -22.54 -1.95 -6.82
N MET A 318 -21.87 -1.06 -6.08
CA MET A 318 -21.27 -1.32 -4.78
C MET A 318 -22.22 -0.82 -3.71
N LYS A 319 -22.69 -1.71 -2.82
CA LYS A 319 -23.62 -1.35 -1.75
C LYS A 319 -22.89 -1.30 -0.39
N PRO A 320 -22.66 -0.11 0.18
CA PRO A 320 -22.24 0.03 1.57
C PRO A 320 -23.22 -0.64 2.53
N GLN A 321 -22.67 -1.27 3.56
CA GLN A 321 -23.41 -1.92 4.65
C GLN A 321 -23.08 -1.27 5.99
N GLU A 322 -21.83 -0.86 6.18
CA GLU A 322 -21.31 -0.33 7.42
C GLU A 322 -20.32 0.82 7.13
N GLN A 323 -20.32 1.84 7.99
CA GLN A 323 -19.36 2.94 7.97
C GLN A 323 -18.90 3.22 9.40
N LEU A 324 -17.59 3.30 9.59
CA LEU A 324 -16.95 3.53 10.89
C LEU A 324 -15.86 4.59 10.76
N THR A 325 -15.85 5.60 11.62
CA THR A 325 -14.74 6.56 11.72
C THR A 325 -13.56 5.96 12.50
N LEU A 326 -12.33 6.29 12.12
CA LEU A 326 -11.11 5.70 12.73
C LEU A 326 -10.55 6.49 13.91
N GLU A 327 -11.33 7.41 14.48
CA GLU A 327 -10.95 8.11 15.69
C GLU A 327 -10.99 7.14 16.89
N PRO A 328 -9.97 7.12 17.78
CA PRO A 328 -8.93 8.13 17.98
C PRO A 328 -7.61 7.90 17.22
N TYR A 329 -7.51 6.88 16.36
CA TYR A 329 -6.25 6.46 15.74
C TYR A 329 -5.84 7.34 14.55
N GLU A 330 -6.77 7.65 13.65
CA GLU A 330 -6.55 8.53 12.49
C GLU A 330 -7.74 9.51 12.34
N ARG A 331 -7.45 10.82 12.37
CA ARG A 331 -8.44 11.90 12.18
C ARG A 331 -8.85 12.02 10.72
N ASP A 332 -10.09 12.43 10.46
CA ASP A 332 -10.66 12.61 9.12
C ASP A 332 -10.62 11.35 8.22
N HIS A 333 -10.56 10.16 8.84
CA HIS A 333 -10.60 8.87 8.17
C HIS A 333 -11.86 8.08 8.55
N ALA A 334 -12.46 7.45 7.56
CA ALA A 334 -13.54 6.49 7.73
C ALA A 334 -13.27 5.23 6.94
N VAL A 335 -13.68 4.08 7.47
CA VAL A 335 -13.72 2.81 6.74
C VAL A 335 -15.17 2.51 6.39
N VAL A 336 -15.40 2.22 5.11
CA VAL A 336 -16.68 1.78 4.58
C VAL A 336 -16.56 0.32 4.16
N VAL A 337 -17.41 -0.54 4.73
CA VAL A 337 -17.54 -1.94 4.35
C VAL A 337 -18.83 -2.12 3.54
N GLY A 338 -18.78 -2.95 2.50
CA GLY A 338 -19.97 -3.27 1.74
C GLY A 338 -19.86 -4.52 0.87
N ILE A 339 -20.93 -4.76 0.13
CA ILE A 339 -21.10 -5.91 -0.76
C ILE A 339 -21.22 -5.44 -2.21
N TYR A 340 -20.47 -6.08 -3.09
CA TYR A 340 -20.49 -5.82 -4.52
C TYR A 340 -21.54 -6.69 -5.21
N ARG A 341 -22.44 -6.06 -5.98
CA ARG A 341 -23.59 -6.73 -6.64
C ARG A 341 -24.32 -7.68 -5.67
N PRO A 342 -24.95 -7.15 -4.60
CA PRO A 342 -25.69 -7.98 -3.66
C PRO A 342 -26.72 -8.86 -4.38
N PRO A 343 -26.87 -10.13 -3.97
CA PRO A 343 -27.89 -11.00 -4.56
C PRO A 343 -29.28 -10.36 -4.39
N PRO A 344 -30.21 -10.58 -5.35
CA PRO A 344 -31.57 -10.09 -5.22
C PRO A 344 -32.18 -10.63 -3.93
N LYS A 345 -32.80 -9.75 -3.12
CA LYS A 345 -33.52 -10.18 -1.91
C LYS A 345 -34.56 -11.21 -2.32
N GLN A 346 -34.42 -12.45 -1.84
CA GLN A 346 -35.52 -13.41 -1.89
C GLN A 346 -36.71 -12.79 -1.14
N LYS A 347 -37.85 -12.66 -1.83
CA LYS A 347 -39.10 -12.30 -1.17
C LYS A 347 -39.48 -13.49 -0.29
N LYS A 348 -39.45 -13.30 1.03
CA LYS A 348 -40.24 -14.09 1.97
C LYS A 348 -41.70 -13.70 1.84
#